data_AF-X1EE14-F1
#
_entry.id   AF-X1EE14-F1
#
_cell.length_a   1.000
_cell.length_b   1.000
_cell.length_c   1.000
_cell.angle_alpha   90.00
_cell.angle_beta   90.00
_cell.angle_gamma   90.00
#
_symmetry.space_group_name_H-M   'P 1'
#
loop_
_entity.id
_entity.type
_entity.pdbx_description
1 polymer ?
#
loop_
_entity_poly.entity_id
_entity_poly.type
_entity_poly.pdbx_seq_one_letter_code
_entity_poly.pdbx_strand_id
1 'polypeptide(L)' 'MRKEVTPQIPLGYLAKPEDVSKVVVFLASPDANYMTGQALNVTGGMETH' A
#
# COMPACT_ATOMS: atom_id res chain seq x y z
N MET A 1 1.54 1.10 21.23
CA MET A 1 1.00 1.25 19.85
C MET A 1 2.07 1.21 18.75
N ARG A 2 2.76 2.30 18.33
CA ARG A 2 3.64 2.24 17.12
C ARG A 2 4.71 1.12 17.13
N LYS A 3 5.35 0.90 18.29
CA LYS A 3 6.40 -0.14 18.44
C LYS A 3 5.86 -1.58 18.41
N GLU A 4 4.58 -1.80 18.69
CA GLU A 4 3.99 -3.15 18.81
C GLU A 4 3.42 -3.66 17.49
N VAL A 5 3.06 -2.75 16.59
CA VAL A 5 2.54 -3.08 15.25
C VAL A 5 3.68 -3.37 14.27
N THR A 6 4.83 -2.69 14.44
CA THR A 6 5.97 -2.80 13.50
C THR A 6 6.47 -4.24 13.30
N PRO A 7 6.62 -5.09 14.34
CA PRO A 7 7.03 -6.49 14.18
C PRO A 7 6.05 -7.36 13.40
N GLN A 8 4.79 -6.94 13.27
CA GLN A 8 3.76 -7.68 12.54
C GLN A 8 3.73 -7.30 11.06
N ILE A 9 4.42 -6.23 10.65
CA ILE A 9 4.51 -5.79 9.27
C ILE A 9 5.72 -6.49 8.64
N PRO A 10 5.55 -7.32 7.60
CA PRO A 10 6.68 -8.01 6.95
C PRO A 10 7.78 -7.08 6.44
N LEU A 11 7.44 -5.89 5.94
CA LEU A 11 8.43 -4.88 5.56
C LEU A 11 9.13 -4.19 6.75
N GLY A 12 8.66 -4.41 7.98
CA GLY A 12 9.32 -3.94 9.21
C GLY A 12 9.20 -2.44 9.49
N TYR A 13 8.29 -1.72 8.82
CA TYR A 13 8.04 -0.31 9.09
C TYR A 13 6.58 0.07 8.89
N LEU A 14 6.11 1.09 9.62
CA LEU A 14 4.79 1.67 9.43
C LEU A 14 4.76 2.48 8.13
N ALA A 15 3.73 2.26 7.32
CA ALA A 15 3.52 3.00 6.09
C ALA A 15 3.59 4.52 6.33
N LYS A 16 4.27 5.20 5.41
CA LYS A 16 4.31 6.65 5.33
C LYS A 16 3.26 7.13 4.32
N PRO A 17 2.83 8.40 4.37
CA PRO A 17 1.91 8.95 3.39
C PRO A 17 2.35 8.72 1.94
N GLU A 18 3.67 8.70 1.69
CA GLU A 18 4.25 8.50 0.36
C GLU A 18 4.07 7.08 -0.17
N ASP A 19 3.93 6.07 0.69
CA ASP A 19 3.71 4.68 0.26
C ASP A 19 2.31 4.54 -0.39
N VAL A 20 1.32 5.29 0.12
CA VAL A 20 -0.04 5.31 -0.42
C VAL A 20 -0.15 6.27 -1.61
N SER A 21 0.42 7.48 -1.50
CA SER A 21 0.25 8.51 -2.53
C SER A 21 0.86 8.11 -3.87
N LYS A 22 1.99 7.37 -3.87
CA LYS A 22 2.60 6.84 -5.11
C LYS A 22 1.67 5.87 -5.84
N VAL A 23 0.98 5.00 -5.11
CA VAL A 23 0.00 4.07 -5.70
C VAL A 23 -1.19 4.83 -6.28
N VAL A 24 -1.68 5.86 -5.56
CA VAL A 24 -2.76 6.72 -6.06
C VAL A 24 -2.34 7.46 -7.34
N VAL A 25 -1.12 8.00 -7.39
CA VAL A 25 -0.58 8.66 -8.58
C VAL A 25 -0.50 7.70 -9.76
N PHE A 26 -0.04 6.46 -9.54
CA PHE A 26 -0.04 5.43 -10.58
C PHE A 26 -1.46 5.15 -11.09
N LEU A 27 -2.42 4.92 -10.19
CA LEU A 27 -3.83 4.65 -10.57
C LEU A 27 -4.51 5.82 -11.29
N ALA A 28 -4.10 7.05 -11.00
CA ALA A 28 -4.59 8.25 -11.68
C ALA A 28 -3.86 8.54 -13.02
N SER A 29 -2.79 7.81 -13.32
CA SER A 29 -1.98 8.02 -14.51
C SER A 29 -2.49 7.23 -15.73
N PRO A 30 -2.07 7.59 -16.96
CA PRO A 30 -2.38 6.81 -18.15
C PRO A 30 -1.90 5.36 -18.10
N ASP A 31 -0.92 5.03 -17.26
CA ASP A 31 -0.38 3.67 -17.16
C ASP A 31 -1.39 2.67 -16.56
N ALA A 32 -2.41 3.16 -15.85
CA ALA A 32 -3.47 2.35 -15.26
C ALA A 32 -4.78 2.33 -16.08
N ASN A 33 -4.78 2.79 -17.34
CA ASN A 33 -6.02 3.05 -18.11
C ASN A 33 -6.90 1.82 -18.38
N TYR A 34 -6.36 0.60 -18.24
CA TYR A 34 -7.14 -0.65 -18.37
C TYR A 34 -7.46 -1.31 -17.01
N MET A 35 -7.15 -0.64 -15.89
CA MET A 35 -7.40 -1.14 -14.56
C MET A 35 -8.69 -0.55 -14.00
N THR A 36 -9.67 -1.41 -13.72
CA THR A 36 -10.93 -1.01 -13.07
C THR A 36 -11.48 -2.12 -12.19
N GLY A 37 -12.28 -1.76 -11.19
CA GLY A 37 -12.90 -2.69 -10.24
C GLY A 37 -11.91 -3.43 -9.32
N GLN A 38 -10.66 -2.97 -9.23
CA GLN A 38 -9.63 -3.60 -8.40
C GLN A 38 -9.51 -2.89 -7.05
N ALA A 39 -9.34 -3.67 -5.99
CA ALA A 39 -8.89 -3.19 -4.70
C ALA A 39 -7.40 -3.53 -4.55
N LEU A 40 -6.60 -2.57 -4.06
CA LEU A 40 -5.16 -2.77 -3.86
C LEU A 40 -4.80 -2.48 -2.41
N ASN A 41 -4.23 -3.49 -1.74
CA ASN A 41 -3.78 -3.38 -0.35
C ASN A 41 -2.35 -2.82 -0.28
N VAL A 42 -2.19 -1.65 0.34
CA VAL A 42 -0.90 -1.02 0.61
C VAL A 42 -0.56 -1.20 2.10
N THR A 43 -0.25 -2.43 2.51
CA THR A 43 -0.18 -2.82 3.93
C THR A 43 1.19 -3.26 4.39
N GLY A 44 2.21 -3.16 3.53
CA GLY A 44 3.56 -3.64 3.84
C GLY A 44 3.64 -5.15 4.09
N GLY A 45 2.67 -5.90 3.57
CA GLY A 45 2.59 -7.36 3.66
C GLY A 45 1.67 -7.91 4.76
N MET A 46 0.94 -7.07 5.50
CA MET A 46 0.03 -7.55 6.55
C MET A 46 -1.24 -8.23 6.02
N GLU A 47 -1.66 -7.90 4.80
CA GLU A 47 -2.82 -8.51 4.13
C GLU A 47 -2.33 -9.37 2.97
N THR A 48 -2.71 -10.65 2.95
CA THR A 48 -2.39 -11.58 1.86
C THR A 48 -3.65 -11.88 1.05
N HIS A 49 -3.59 -11.68 -0.28
CA HIS A 49 -4.63 -12.11 -1.22
C HIS A 49 -4.37 -13.52 -1.75
#